data_AF-A0A9D7MPG8-F1
#
_entry.id   AF-A0A9D7MPG8-F1
#
_cell.length_a   1.000
_cell.length_b   1.000
_cell.length_c   1.000
_cell.angle_alpha   90.00
_cell.angle_beta   90.00
_cell.angle_gamma   90.00
#
_symmetry.space_group_name_H-M   'P 1'
#
loop_
_entity.id
_entity.type
_entity.pdbx_description
1 polymer ?
#
loop_
_entity_poly.entity_id
_entity_poly.type
_entity_poly.pdbx_seq_one_letter_code
_entity_poly.pdbx_strand_id
1 'polypeptide(L)'
;MRDFLKSIWKASDLVYSKGLKAMIAGWVGWFKKDGKSLSKETRELLLRISPSTIDRILRSYRSKYEKRGLCTTKPGSILRNLVPIKTNQWNERRPGFVEVDTVAHCGSSVSGEYAPIP
;
A
#
# COMPACT_ATOMS: atom_id res chain seq x y z
N MET A 1 9.13 -19.18 9.68
CA MET A 1 9.49 -17.74 9.55
C MET A 1 9.10 -17.12 8.22
N ARG A 2 9.66 -17.54 7.07
CA ARG A 2 9.38 -16.91 5.76
C ARG A 2 7.91 -16.99 5.37
N ASP A 3 7.26 -18.12 5.63
CA ASP A 3 5.85 -18.30 5.27
C ASP A 3 4.90 -17.47 6.13
N PHE A 4 5.24 -17.25 7.40
CA PHE A 4 4.55 -16.28 8.25
C PHE A 4 4.62 -14.89 7.63
N LEU A 5 5.84 -14.41 7.34
CA LEU A 5 6.06 -13.08 6.76
C LEU A 5 5.33 -12.88 5.43
N LYS A 6 5.27 -13.91 4.57
CA LYS A 6 4.47 -13.84 3.34
C LYS A 6 2.97 -13.74 3.61
N SER A 7 2.48 -14.55 4.56
CA SER A 7 1.04 -14.66 4.82
C SER A 7 0.51 -13.35 5.40
N ILE A 8 1.21 -12.79 6.40
CA ILE A 8 0.85 -11.50 6.98
C ILE A 8 1.04 -10.35 5.98
N TRP A 9 2.10 -10.36 5.17
CA TRP A 9 2.33 -9.33 4.16
C TRP A 9 1.25 -9.31 3.07
N LYS A 10 0.73 -10.48 2.68
CA LYS A 10 -0.42 -10.57 1.76
C LYS A 10 -1.73 -10.14 2.42
N ALA A 11 -1.95 -10.53 3.67
CA ALA A 11 -3.16 -10.19 4.42
C ALA A 11 -3.23 -8.70 4.79
N SER A 12 -2.11 -7.99 4.76
CA SER A 12 -2.01 -6.56 5.06
C SER A 12 -1.92 -5.68 3.81
N ASP A 13 -2.51 -6.10 2.70
CA ASP A 13 -2.50 -5.37 1.41
C ASP A 13 -1.10 -4.87 0.99
N LEU A 14 -0.09 -5.74 1.13
CA LEU A 14 1.28 -5.52 0.66
C LEU A 14 2.02 -4.35 1.34
N VAL A 15 1.68 -4.01 2.59
CA VAL A 15 2.35 -2.97 3.39
C VAL A 15 3.89 -3.02 3.34
N TYR A 16 4.52 -1.86 3.53
CA TYR A 16 5.96 -1.72 3.67
C TYR A 16 6.49 -2.34 4.98
N SER A 17 7.79 -2.65 5.02
CA SER A 17 8.42 -3.44 6.10
C SER A 17 8.29 -2.88 7.51
N LYS A 18 8.29 -1.55 7.68
CA LYS A 18 8.12 -0.94 9.01
C LYS A 18 6.70 -1.13 9.53
N GLY A 19 5.68 -0.95 8.66
CA GLY A 19 4.29 -1.25 9.00
C GLY A 19 4.11 -2.74 9.30
N LEU A 20 4.72 -3.61 8.50
CA LEU A 20 4.69 -5.04 8.74
C LEU A 20 5.28 -5.40 10.10
N LYS A 21 6.41 -4.81 10.48
CA LYS A 21 7.05 -5.03 11.79
C LYS A 21 6.11 -4.70 12.95
N ALA A 22 5.36 -3.60 12.88
CA ALA A 22 4.41 -3.23 13.93
C ALA A 22 3.30 -4.29 14.10
N MET A 23 2.84 -4.89 13.00
CA MET A 23 1.79 -5.90 13.03
C MET A 23 2.26 -7.28 13.50
N ILE A 24 3.55 -7.61 13.35
CA ILE A 24 4.08 -8.93 13.75
C ILE A 24 3.74 -9.27 15.21
N ALA A 25 3.86 -8.31 16.12
CA ALA A 25 3.60 -8.53 17.54
C ALA A 25 2.18 -9.02 17.84
N GLY A 26 1.18 -8.46 17.14
CA GLY A 26 -0.22 -8.86 17.30
C GLY A 26 -0.54 -10.21 16.66
N TRP A 27 0.18 -10.61 15.62
CA TRP A 27 -0.18 -11.76 14.77
C TRP A 27 0.60 -13.03 15.10
N VAL A 28 1.80 -12.91 15.68
CA VAL A 28 2.72 -14.03 15.92
C VAL A 28 2.16 -15.08 16.89
N GLY A 29 1.27 -14.68 17.81
CA GLY A 29 0.62 -15.56 18.77
C GLY A 29 -0.44 -16.46 18.13
N TRP A 30 -1.20 -15.92 17.19
CA TRP A 30 -2.36 -16.58 16.57
C TRP A 30 -2.03 -17.36 15.31
N PHE A 31 -0.86 -17.11 14.72
CA PHE A 31 -0.50 -17.74 13.46
C PHE A 31 -0.29 -19.26 13.62
N LYS A 32 -1.06 -20.01 12.84
CA LYS A 32 -0.93 -21.45 12.65
C LYS A 32 -0.75 -21.73 11.17
N LYS A 33 0.23 -22.55 10.82
CA LYS A 33 0.41 -23.08 9.47
C LYS A 33 0.23 -24.59 9.52
N ASP A 34 -0.67 -25.13 8.71
CA ASP A 34 -1.00 -26.57 8.65
C ASP A 34 -1.38 -27.14 10.04
N GLY A 35 -2.12 -26.34 10.83
CA GLY A 35 -2.48 -26.68 12.21
C GLY A 35 -1.36 -26.53 13.25
N LYS A 36 -0.12 -26.27 12.82
CA LYS A 36 1.06 -26.13 13.69
C LYS A 36 1.35 -24.68 14.03
N SER A 37 1.57 -24.41 15.31
CA SER A 37 2.05 -23.12 15.81
C SER A 37 3.52 -22.89 15.45
N LEU A 38 3.94 -21.62 15.44
CA LEU A 38 5.35 -21.27 15.33
C LEU A 38 6.13 -21.76 16.57
N SER A 39 7.36 -22.26 16.35
CA SER A 39 8.27 -22.60 17.44
C SER A 39 8.61 -21.36 18.27
N LYS A 40 8.97 -21.55 19.54
CA LYS A 40 9.29 -20.44 20.47
C LYS A 40 10.43 -19.58 19.93
N GLU A 41 11.47 -20.22 19.41
CA GLU A 41 12.65 -19.58 18.82
C GLU A 41 12.26 -18.75 17.59
N THR A 42 11.35 -19.27 16.75
CA THR A 42 10.86 -18.55 15.57
C THR A 42 10.05 -17.33 15.98
N ARG A 43 9.23 -17.42 17.03
CA ARG A 43 8.44 -16.28 17.53
C ARG A 43 9.34 -15.18 18.08
N GLU A 44 10.32 -15.53 18.90
CA GLU A 44 11.30 -14.58 19.45
C GLU A 44 12.11 -13.90 18.34
N LEU A 45 12.53 -14.67 17.33
CA LEU A 45 13.24 -14.14 16.17
C LEU A 45 12.37 -13.16 15.36
N LEU A 46 11.08 -13.47 15.17
CA LEU A 46 10.13 -12.60 14.49
C LEU A 46 9.88 -11.30 15.26
N LEU A 47 9.83 -11.33 16.59
CA LEU A 47 9.66 -10.14 17.42
C LEU A 47 10.89 -9.22 17.38
N ARG A 48 12.10 -9.79 17.26
CA ARG A 48 13.36 -9.04 17.20
C ARG A 48 13.75 -8.57 15.80
N ILE A 49 13.04 -9.03 14.77
CA ILE A 49 13.45 -8.79 13.38
C ILE A 49 13.49 -7.29 13.03
N SER A 50 14.47 -6.89 12.21
CA SER A 50 14.55 -5.52 11.69
C SER A 50 13.69 -5.37 10.41
N PRO A 51 13.18 -4.15 10.11
CA PRO A 51 12.51 -3.88 8.84
C PRO A 51 13.38 -4.22 7.62
N SER A 52 14.69 -3.93 7.68
CA SER A 52 15.64 -4.24 6.61
C SER A 52 15.76 -5.74 6.34
N THR A 53 15.71 -6.56 7.40
CA THR A 53 15.71 -8.03 7.27
C THR A 53 14.40 -8.52 6.65
N ILE A 54 13.26 -7.95 7.05
CA ILE A 54 11.95 -8.23 6.43
C ILE A 54 12.03 -7.93 4.93
N ASP A 55 12.54 -6.77 4.54
CA ASP A 55 12.68 -6.39 3.13
C ASP A 55 13.58 -7.37 2.36
N ARG A 56 14.71 -7.79 2.94
CA ARG A 56 15.59 -8.78 2.30
C ARG A 56 14.90 -10.14 2.11
N ILE A 57 14.10 -10.58 3.08
CA ILE A 57 13.34 -11.85 2.98
C ILE A 57 12.21 -11.73 1.95
N LEU A 58 11.51 -10.59 1.92
CA LEU A 58 10.37 -10.37 1.04
C LEU A 58 10.78 -9.96 -0.38
N ARG A 59 12.01 -9.51 -0.62
CA ARG A 59 12.49 -9.04 -1.92
C ARG A 59 12.23 -10.05 -3.05
N SER A 60 12.56 -11.32 -2.83
CA SER A 60 12.35 -12.39 -3.83
C SER A 60 10.87 -12.69 -4.09
N TYR A 61 9.99 -12.34 -3.15
CA TYR A 61 8.55 -12.51 -3.30
C TYR A 61 7.90 -11.27 -3.93
N ARG A 62 8.36 -10.06 -3.57
CA ARG A 62 7.88 -8.78 -4.10
C ARG A 62 8.06 -8.64 -5.60
N SER A 63 9.14 -9.16 -6.17
CA SER A 63 9.36 -9.13 -7.63
C SER A 63 8.21 -9.80 -8.42
N LYS A 64 7.50 -10.77 -7.83
CA LYS A 64 6.30 -11.38 -8.44
C LYS A 64 5.03 -10.51 -8.33
N TYR A 65 5.04 -9.52 -7.44
CA TYR A 65 3.95 -8.59 -7.16
C TYR A 65 4.27 -7.16 -7.64
N GLU A 66 5.43 -6.92 -8.27
CA GLU A 66 5.74 -5.68 -8.99
C GLU A 66 4.88 -5.58 -10.26
N LYS A 67 3.57 -5.46 -10.07
CA LYS A 67 2.75 -4.78 -11.07
C LYS A 67 3.16 -3.32 -10.98
N ARG A 68 3.73 -2.77 -12.06
CA ARG A 68 3.86 -1.32 -12.22
C ARG A 68 2.49 -0.73 -11.90
N GLY A 69 2.45 0.26 -11.00
CA GLY A 69 1.20 0.93 -10.62
C GLY A 69 0.45 1.30 -11.89
N LEU A 70 -0.78 0.80 -12.01
CA LEU A 70 -1.60 1.13 -13.16
C LEU A 70 -1.95 2.62 -13.02
N CYS A 71 -1.30 3.44 -13.83
CA CYS A 71 -1.50 4.87 -13.83
C CYS A 71 -2.68 5.17 -14.75
N THR A 72 -3.77 5.71 -14.21
CA THR A 72 -4.90 6.22 -15.00
C THR A 72 -4.57 7.57 -15.63
N THR A 73 -3.51 8.24 -15.18
CA THR A 73 -3.07 9.53 -15.71
C THR A 73 -2.03 9.33 -16.81
N LYS A 74 -2.24 9.97 -17.97
CA LYS A 74 -1.21 10.11 -19.01
C LYS A 74 -0.17 11.15 -18.55
N PRO A 75 1.12 11.01 -18.90
CA PRO A 75 2.15 12.00 -18.57
C PRO A 75 1.71 13.41 -18.98
N GLY A 76 1.86 14.36 -18.05
CA GLY A 76 1.20 15.66 -18.05
C GLY A 76 1.61 16.68 -19.13
N SER A 77 2.16 16.28 -20.27
CA SER A 77 2.42 17.22 -21.37
C SER A 77 1.14 17.69 -22.06
N ILE A 78 0.09 16.85 -22.10
CA ILE A 78 -1.17 17.15 -22.80
C ILE A 78 -2.17 17.85 -21.88
N LEU A 79 -2.31 17.39 -20.63
CA LEU A 79 -3.33 17.89 -19.69
C LEU A 79 -2.98 19.25 -19.08
N ARG A 80 -1.70 19.61 -18.98
CA ARG A 80 -1.26 20.87 -18.37
C ARG A 80 -1.68 22.11 -19.16
N ASN A 81 -1.93 21.96 -20.46
CA ASN A 81 -2.43 23.04 -21.33
C ASN A 81 -3.96 23.15 -21.32
N LEU A 82 -4.67 22.10 -20.88
CA LEU A 82 -6.14 22.04 -20.86
C LEU A 82 -6.74 22.41 -19.50
N VAL A 83 -5.95 22.34 -18.43
CA VAL A 83 -6.35 22.78 -17.09
C VAL A 83 -5.81 24.20 -16.88
N PRO A 84 -6.63 25.26 -17.03
CA PRO A 84 -6.19 26.62 -16.75
C PRO A 84 -5.75 26.71 -15.29
N ILE A 85 -4.49 27.09 -15.06
CA ILE A 85 -3.95 27.35 -13.72
C ILE A 85 -4.64 28.62 -13.21
N LYS A 86 -5.72 28.46 -12.44
CA LYS A 86 -6.40 29.58 -11.78
C LYS A 86 -5.51 30.08 -10.64
N THR A 87 -4.69 31.10 -10.92
CA THR A 87 -3.74 31.69 -9.99
C THR A 87 -4.35 32.56 -8.88
N ASN A 88 -5.67 32.77 -8.88
CA ASN A 88 -6.35 33.64 -7.92
C ASN A 88 -7.35 32.87 -7.04
N GLN A 89 -6.82 31.83 -6.40
CA GLN A 89 -7.59 30.79 -5.77
C GLN A 89 -7.98 31.18 -4.33
N TRP A 90 -9.21 31.70 -4.22
CA TRP A 90 -10.11 31.72 -3.05
C TRP A 90 -9.87 32.78 -1.96
N ASN A 91 -10.97 33.34 -1.44
CA ASN A 91 -11.01 34.00 -0.14
C ASN A 91 -11.49 32.95 0.88
N GLU A 92 -10.54 32.30 1.56
CA GLU A 92 -10.75 31.17 2.50
C GLU A 92 -11.66 31.51 3.69
N ARG A 93 -12.11 32.77 3.83
CA ARG A 93 -12.96 33.23 4.93
C ARG A 93 -14.47 33.17 4.63
N ARG A 94 -14.89 32.77 3.42
CA ARG A 94 -16.31 32.65 3.05
C ARG A 94 -16.72 31.17 2.88
N PRO A 95 -17.70 30.66 3.64
CA PRO A 95 -18.28 29.35 3.38
C PRO A 95 -18.96 29.34 1.99
N GLY A 96 -18.85 28.23 1.26
CA GLY A 96 -19.41 28.07 -0.09
C GLY A 96 -18.54 27.28 -1.07
N PHE A 97 -17.37 26.79 -0.63
CA PHE A 97 -16.42 26.11 -1.50
C PHE A 97 -15.90 24.83 -0.83
N VAL A 98 -15.90 23.72 -1.58
CA VAL A 98 -15.44 22.40 -1.15
C VAL A 98 -14.60 21.81 -2.28
N GLU A 99 -13.36 21.42 -1.97
CA GLU A 99 -12.50 20.66 -2.85
C GLU A 99 -12.50 19.19 -2.39
N VAL A 100 -12.60 18.27 -3.34
CA VAL A 100 -12.62 16.83 -3.06
C VAL A 100 -11.53 16.18 -3.91
N ASP A 101 -10.53 15.61 -3.24
CA ASP A 101 -9.52 14.78 -3.90
C ASP A 101 -10.05 13.34 -4.05
N THR A 102 -9.94 12.76 -5.25
CA THR A 102 -10.41 11.40 -5.54
C THR A 102 -9.24 10.50 -5.90
N VAL A 103 -9.08 9.40 -5.18
CA VAL A 103 -8.04 8.40 -5.47
C VAL A 103 -8.63 7.26 -6.29
N ALA A 104 -7.99 6.92 -7.41
CA ALA A 104 -8.35 5.77 -8.21
C ALA A 104 -7.85 4.47 -7.55
N HIS A 105 -8.77 3.67 -7.00
CA HIS A 105 -8.48 2.34 -6.47
C HIS A 105 -8.51 1.26 -7.57
N CYS A 106 -7.53 1.31 -8.47
CA CYS A 106 -7.39 0.32 -9.54
C CYS A 106 -6.57 -0.87 -9.02
N GLY A 107 -7.20 -2.03 -8.82
CA GLY A 107 -6.52 -3.26 -8.42
C GLY A 107 -5.61 -3.81 -9.53
N SER A 108 -6.03 -4.88 -10.20
CA SER A 108 -5.28 -5.46 -11.34
C SER A 108 -5.72 -4.94 -12.71
N SER A 109 -6.73 -4.07 -12.76
CA SER A 109 -7.23 -3.46 -13.99
C SER A 109 -7.61 -2.00 -13.73
N VAL A 110 -7.45 -1.17 -14.76
CA VAL A 110 -7.95 0.22 -14.83
C VAL A 110 -9.25 0.32 -15.61
N SER A 111 -9.81 -0.80 -16.07
CA SER A 111 -11.12 -0.84 -16.72
C SER A 111 -12.23 -0.46 -15.73
N GLY A 112 -13.01 0.56 -16.04
CA GLY A 112 -14.14 1.01 -15.24
C GLY A 112 -14.64 2.37 -15.71
N GLU A 113 -15.84 2.74 -15.30
CA GLU A 113 -16.36 4.10 -15.47
C GLU A 113 -15.87 4.94 -14.29
N TYR A 114 -15.22 6.07 -14.61
CA TYR A 114 -14.76 7.04 -13.62
C TYR A 114 -15.60 8.29 -13.76
N ALA A 115 -15.97 8.89 -12.63
CA ALA A 115 -16.62 10.19 -12.66
C ALA A 115 -15.71 11.19 -13.38
N PRO A 116 -16.20 11.92 -14.39
CA PRO A 116 -15.41 12.98 -15.00
C PRO A 116 -15.09 14.04 -13.93
N ILE A 117 -13.84 14.50 -13.93
CA ILE A 117 -13.45 15.65 -13.12
C ILE A 117 -14.20 16.87 -13.71
N PRO A 118 -15.03 17.59 -12.93
CA PRO A 118 -15.73 18.78 -13.41
C PRO A 118 -14.79 19.96 -13.73
#